data_AF-A0A822BUS3-F1
#
_entry.id   AF-A0A822BUS3-F1
#
_cell.length_a   1.000
_cell.length_b   1.000
_cell.length_c   1.000
_cell.angle_alpha   90.00
_cell.angle_beta   90.00
_cell.angle_gamma   90.00
#
_symmetry.space_group_name_H-M   'P 1'
#
loop_
_entity.id
_entity.type
_entity.pdbx_description
1 polymer ?
#
loop_
_entity_poly.entity_id
_entity_poly.type
_entity_poly.pdbx_seq_one_letter_code
_entity_poly.pdbx_strand_id
1 'polypeptide(L)' 'MGDYSKALEFYDEALIIDEKALLPNHPDLAISYNNIGQVYNNMGDYLKALVFYEKAHKIKEKALPPNHPAFA' A
#
# COMPACT_ATOMS: atom_id res chain seq x y z
N MET A 1 -9.16 20.17 7.24
CA MET A 1 -7.81 19.61 6.97
C MET A 1 -7.81 18.20 7.52
N GLY A 2 -7.54 17.19 6.69
CA GLY A 2 -7.43 15.81 7.16
C GLY A 2 -6.21 15.66 8.06
N ASP A 3 -6.32 14.84 9.10
CA ASP A 3 -5.20 14.49 9.98
C ASP A 3 -4.36 13.38 9.35
N TYR A 4 -3.65 13.72 8.27
CA TYR A 4 -2.88 12.77 7.48
C TYR A 4 -1.71 12.16 8.25
N SER A 5 -1.12 12.91 9.19
CA SER A 5 -0.05 12.41 10.06
C SER A 5 -0.56 11.27 10.93
N LYS A 6 -1.72 11.45 11.58
CA LYS A 6 -2.33 10.40 12.38
C LYS A 6 -2.81 9.21 11.54
N ALA A 7 -3.27 9.46 10.32
CA ALA A 7 -3.62 8.39 9.38
C ALA A 7 -2.39 7.55 9.01
N LEU A 8 -1.24 8.18 8.75
CA LEU A 8 0.02 7.48 8.49
C LEU A 8 0.45 6.63 9.69
N GLU A 9 0.37 7.15 10.92
CA GLU A 9 0.69 6.38 12.13
C GLU A 9 -0.12 5.08 12.21
N PHE A 10 -1.45 5.16 12.02
CA PHE A 10 -2.29 3.97 12.04
C PHE A 10 -2.02 2.99 10.89
N TYR A 11 -1.76 3.50 9.69
CA TYR A 11 -1.44 2.63 8.55
C TYR A 11 -0.05 1.97 8.70
N ASP A 12 0.93 2.66 9.28
CA ASP A 12 2.25 2.08 9.55
C ASP A 12 2.18 0.99 10.63
N GLU A 13 1.39 1.20 11.70
CA GLU A 13 1.13 0.15 12.71
C GLU A 13 0.43 -1.08 12.11
N ALA A 14 -0.59 -0.85 11.28
CA ALA A 14 -1.29 -1.94 10.58
C ALA A 14 -0.35 -2.69 9.63
N LEU A 15 0.47 -1.96 8.86
CA LEU A 15 1.45 -2.55 7.95
C LEU A 15 2.44 -3.45 8.69
N ILE A 16 2.92 -3.06 9.88
CA ILE A 16 3.82 -3.88 10.70
C ILE A 16 3.14 -5.20 11.13
N ILE A 17 1.84 -5.16 11.44
CA ILE A 17 1.08 -6.36 11.80
C ILE A 17 0.93 -7.27 10.58
N ASP A 18 0.53 -6.70 9.44
CA ASP A 18 0.37 -7.42 8.17
C ASP A 18 1.68 -8.06 7.71
N GLU A 19 2.81 -7.36 7.78
CA GLU A 19 4.14 -7.88 7.41
C GLU A 19 4.59 -9.05 8.31
N LYS A 20 4.10 -9.12 9.55
CA LYS A 20 4.38 -10.23 10.47
C LYS A 20 3.41 -11.40 10.30
N ALA A 21 2.16 -11.12 9.94
CA ALA A 21 1.10 -12.12 9.87
C ALA A 21 0.99 -12.79 8.49
N LEU A 22 1.39 -12.08 7.43
CA LEU A 22 1.13 -12.47 6.04
C LEU A 22 2.42 -12.85 5.31
N LEU A 23 2.28 -13.73 4.32
CA LEU A 23 3.38 -14.01 3.39
C LEU A 23 3.72 -12.76 2.57
N PRO A 24 4.98 -12.56 2.15
CA PRO A 24 5.42 -11.32 1.47
C PRO A 24 4.67 -10.94 0.17
N ASN A 25 3.94 -11.89 -0.43
CA ASN A 25 3.14 -11.65 -1.64
C ASN A 25 1.63 -11.69 -1.35
N HIS A 26 1.21 -11.52 -0.10
CA HIS A 26 -0.21 -11.54 0.23
C HIS A 26 -0.91 -10.29 -0.34
N PRO A 27 -2.06 -10.41 -1.03
CA PRO A 27 -2.79 -9.27 -1.59
C PRO A 27 -3.08 -8.15 -0.59
N ASP A 28 -3.33 -8.48 0.68
CA ASP A 28 -3.62 -7.48 1.72
C ASP A 28 -2.41 -6.55 2.00
N LEU A 29 -1.17 -7.04 1.87
CA LEU A 29 0.01 -6.16 1.95
C LEU A 29 0.00 -5.11 0.84
N ALA A 30 -0.48 -5.47 -0.36
CA ALA A 30 -0.62 -4.50 -1.44
C ALA A 30 -1.69 -3.45 -1.13
N ILE A 31 -2.76 -3.82 -0.43
CA ILE A 31 -3.80 -2.88 0.02
C ILE A 31 -3.21 -1.89 1.03
N SER A 32 -2.47 -2.39 2.04
CA SER A 32 -1.85 -1.56 3.07
C SER A 32 -0.86 -0.56 2.47
N TYR A 33 0.04 -0.99 1.57
CA TYR A 33 0.93 -0.06 0.85
C TYR A 33 0.16 0.94 -0.02
N ASN A 34 -0.90 0.52 -0.70
CA ASN A 34 -1.72 1.42 -1.53
C ASN A 34 -2.41 2.52 -0.70
N ASN A 35 -2.88 2.18 0.50
CA ASN A 35 -3.52 3.14 1.40
C ASN A 35 -2.52 4.19 1.91
N ILE A 36 -1.30 3.78 2.27
CA ILE A 36 -0.22 4.71 2.62
C ILE A 36 0.12 5.62 1.44
N GLY A 37 0.21 5.07 0.23
CA GLY A 37 0.41 5.83 -1.00
C GLY A 37 -0.67 6.88 -1.23
N GLN A 38 -1.94 6.55 -0.98
CA GLN A 38 -3.05 7.51 -1.07
C GLN A 38 -2.94 8.65 -0.05
N VAL A 39 -2.51 8.36 1.19
CA VAL A 39 -2.32 9.41 2.19
C VAL A 39 -1.24 10.40 1.73
N TYR A 40 -0.09 9.90 1.25
CA TYR A 40 0.95 10.77 0.69
C TYR A 40 0.48 11.55 -0.54
N ASN A 41 -0.33 10.95 -1.41
CA ASN A 41 -0.91 11.63 -2.56
C ASN A 41 -1.81 12.80 -2.12
N ASN A 42 -2.68 12.57 -1.12
CA ASN A 42 -3.56 13.59 -0.55
C ASN A 42 -2.80 14.71 0.19
N MET A 43 -1.58 14.43 0.67
CA MET A 43 -0.65 15.42 1.22
C MET A 43 0.12 16.21 0.15
N GLY A 44 0.05 15.80 -1.12
CA GLY A 44 0.84 16.36 -2.22
C GLY A 44 2.28 15.84 -2.31
N ASP A 45 2.65 14.84 -1.50
CA ASP A 45 3.96 14.17 -1.56
C ASP A 45 3.92 13.03 -2.59
N TYR A 46 3.89 13.41 -3.86
CA TYR A 46 3.72 12.47 -4.97
C TYR A 46 4.89 11.49 -5.12
N LEU A 47 6.11 11.90 -4.73
CA LEU A 47 7.28 11.03 -4.80
C LEU A 47 7.17 9.88 -3.78
N LYS A 48 6.77 10.17 -2.54
CA LYS A 48 6.51 9.09 -1.57
C LYS A 48 5.31 8.25 -1.99
N ALA A 49 4.23 8.88 -2.45
CA ALA A 49 3.06 8.15 -2.93
C ALA A 49 3.42 7.11 -4.00
N LEU A 50 4.23 7.50 -4.99
CA LEU A 50 4.70 6.63 -6.06
C LEU A 50 5.48 5.42 -5.53
N VAL A 51 6.40 5.62 -4.58
CA VAL A 51 7.17 4.52 -3.97
C VAL A 51 6.24 3.48 -3.33
N PHE A 52 5.20 3.93 -2.63
CA PHE A 52 4.23 3.04 -1.98
C PHE A 52 3.32 2.33 -2.99
N TYR A 53 2.88 3.01 -4.04
CA TYR A 53 2.13 2.38 -5.13
C TYR A 53 2.95 1.33 -5.89
N GLU A 54 4.24 1.57 -6.14
CA GLU A 54 5.13 0.58 -6.76
C GLU A 54 5.29 -0.68 -5.91
N LYS A 55 5.40 -0.54 -4.57
CA LYS A 55 5.43 -1.69 -3.67
C LYS A 55 4.14 -2.50 -3.75
N ALA A 56 2.99 -1.83 -3.72
CA ALA A 56 1.69 -2.47 -3.87
C ALA A 56 1.57 -3.21 -5.20
N HIS A 57 2.01 -2.58 -6.30
CA HIS A 57 2.00 -3.17 -7.64
C HIS A 57 2.84 -4.45 -7.72
N LYS A 58 4.08 -4.42 -7.22
CA LYS A 58 4.99 -5.59 -7.21
C LYS A 58 4.43 -6.77 -6.44
N ILE A 59 3.66 -6.53 -5.39
CA ILE A 59 3.00 -7.60 -4.63
C ILE A 59 1.86 -8.19 -5.45
N LYS A 60 0.99 -7.34 -6.04
CA LYS A 60 -0.10 -7.80 -6.91
C LYS A 60 0.44 -8.65 -8.07
N GLU A 61 1.52 -8.22 -8.73
CA GLU A 61 2.17 -8.96 -9.83
C GLU A 61 2.62 -10.37 -9.43
N LYS A 62 3.07 -10.55 -8.18
CA LYS A 62 3.47 -11.85 -7.66
C LYS A 62 2.30 -12.68 -7.13
N ALA A 63 1.25 -12.03 -6.66
CA ALA A 63 0.09 -12.65 -6.03
C ALA A 63 -0.97 -13.11 -7.04
N LEU A 64 -1.09 -12.42 -8.17
CA LEU A 64 -2.20 -12.54 -9.10
C LEU A 64 -1.72 -12.96 -10.49
N PRO A 65 -2.52 -13.74 -11.24
CA PRO A 65 -2.20 -14.06 -12.62
C PRO A 65 -2.17 -12.77 -13.47
N PRO A 66 -1.35 -12.69 -14.53
CA PRO A 66 -1.19 -11.48 -15.35
C PRO A 66 -2.47 -10.88 -15.92
N ASN A 67 -3.53 -11.68 -16.09
CA ASN A 67 -4.83 -11.24 -16.61
C ASN A 67 -5.85 -10.90 -15.50
N HIS A 68 -5.41 -10.72 -14.26
CA HIS A 68 -6.31 -10.43 -13.16
C HIS A 68 -6.95 -9.03 -13.33
N PRO A 69 -8.26 -8.85 -13.11
CA PRO A 69 -8.96 -7.56 -13.22
C PRO A 69 -8.40 -6.43 -12.34
N ALA A 70 -7.50 -6.75 -11.41
CA ALA A 70 -6.83 -5.76 -10.57
C ALA A 70 -5.72 -4.98 -11.32
N PHE A 71 -5.37 -5.40 -12.54
CA PHE A 71 -4.41 -4.74 -13.43
C PHE A 71 -5.06 -4.01 -14.62
N ALA A 72 -6.37 -4.16 -14.80
CA ALA A 72 -7.15 -3.55 -15.90
C ALA A 72 -7.74 -2.20 -15.46
#